data_AF-A0A0E4BYN8-F1
#
_entry.id   AF-A0A0E4BYN8-F1
#
_cell.length_a   1.000
_cell.length_b   1.000
_cell.length_c   1.000
_cell.angle_alpha   90.00
_cell.angle_beta   90.00
_cell.angle_gamma   90.00
#
_symmetry.space_group_name_H-M   'P 1'
#
loop_
_entity.id
_entity.type
_entity.pdbx_description
1 polymer ?
#
loop_
_entity_poly.entity_id
_entity_poly.type
_entity_poly.pdbx_seq_one_letter_code
_entity_poly.pdbx_strand_id
1 'polypeptide(L)'
;MNAGKAHKIWIEQCEAAQTIKARFGLTAAFDYLVGEKLMSFTSTASRHPDFARELPRFVSEVRRMFAPDEIGAQLAQIERSQNERNVDVLEEDDLLPESPAAVAECVQQFMRVKELLTAPMLGTS
;
A
#
# COMPACT_ATOMS: atom_id res chain seq x y z
N MET A 1 9.89 16.00 -12.88
CA MET A 1 8.44 15.70 -12.98
C MET A 1 7.70 16.72 -12.13
N ASN A 2 6.52 17.19 -12.55
CA ASN A 2 5.77 18.24 -11.84
C ASN A 2 4.72 17.60 -10.92
N ALA A 3 4.51 18.15 -9.72
CA ALA A 3 3.51 17.73 -8.73
C ALA A 3 2.11 17.38 -9.29
N GLY A 4 1.68 18.04 -10.38
CA GLY A 4 0.41 17.75 -11.05
C GLY A 4 0.29 16.34 -11.66
N LYS A 5 1.39 15.63 -11.91
CA LYS A 5 1.35 14.22 -12.34
C LYS A 5 1.09 13.27 -11.18
N ALA A 6 1.74 13.47 -10.03
CA ALA A 6 1.56 12.62 -8.85
C ALA A 6 0.11 12.69 -8.34
N HIS A 7 -0.48 13.88 -8.34
CA HIS A 7 -1.89 14.10 -7.96
C HIS A 7 -2.87 13.29 -8.82
N LYS A 8 -2.71 13.30 -10.15
CA LYS A 8 -3.61 12.57 -11.05
C LYS A 8 -3.51 11.06 -10.89
N ILE A 9 -2.30 10.55 -10.64
CA ILE A 9 -2.04 9.12 -10.57
C ILE A 9 -2.82 8.44 -9.44
N TRP A 10 -2.79 8.99 -8.23
CA TRP A 10 -3.46 8.33 -7.10
C TRP A 10 -4.98 8.42 -7.20
N ILE A 11 -5.53 9.48 -7.82
CA ILE A 11 -6.98 9.63 -8.06
C ILE A 11 -7.47 8.52 -8.99
N GLU A 12 -6.81 8.32 -10.13
CA GLU A 12 -7.14 7.26 -11.09
C GLU A 12 -7.04 5.87 -10.43
N GLN A 13 -6.07 5.67 -9.55
CA GLN A 13 -5.92 4.43 -8.79
C GLN A 13 -7.07 4.22 -7.80
N CYS A 14 -7.54 5.26 -7.12
CA CYS A 14 -8.72 5.19 -6.25
C CYS A 14 -9.99 4.89 -7.04
N GLU A 15 -10.18 5.46 -8.22
CA GLU A 15 -11.32 5.16 -9.10
C GLU A 15 -11.28 3.70 -9.61
N ALA A 16 -10.10 3.23 -10.00
CA ALA A 16 -9.89 1.83 -10.37
C ALA A 16 -10.21 0.90 -9.20
N ALA A 17 -9.75 1.24 -7.98
CA ALA A 17 -10.04 0.46 -6.78
C ALA A 17 -11.53 0.41 -6.43
N GLN A 18 -12.29 1.49 -6.67
CA GLN A 18 -13.76 1.47 -6.53
C GLN A 18 -14.40 0.50 -7.51
N THR A 19 -13.91 0.49 -8.76
CA THR A 19 -14.39 -0.45 -9.79
C THR A 19 -14.06 -1.90 -9.42
N ILE A 20 -12.85 -2.14 -8.89
CA ILE A 20 -12.43 -3.46 -8.41
C ILE A 20 -13.30 -3.88 -7.21
N LYS A 21 -13.56 -2.97 -6.26
CA LYS A 21 -14.42 -3.25 -5.09
C LYS A 21 -15.81 -3.68 -5.52
N ALA A 22 -16.38 -3.02 -6.53
CA ALA A 22 -17.70 -3.34 -7.06
C ALA A 22 -17.76 -4.68 -7.81
N ARG A 23 -16.67 -5.11 -8.47
CA ARG A 23 -16.64 -6.32 -9.32
C ARG A 23 -16.08 -7.57 -8.62
N PHE A 24 -15.08 -7.40 -7.77
CA PHE A 24 -14.27 -8.46 -7.19
C PHE A 24 -14.27 -8.45 -5.66
N GLY A 25 -14.93 -7.47 -5.04
CA GLY A 25 -15.08 -7.36 -3.59
C GLY A 25 -13.95 -6.61 -2.91
N LEU A 26 -14.07 -6.52 -1.58
CA LEU A 26 -13.25 -5.65 -0.74
C LEU A 26 -11.77 -6.06 -0.73
N THR A 27 -11.47 -7.34 -0.54
CA THR A 27 -10.09 -7.84 -0.48
C THR A 27 -9.30 -7.50 -1.74
N ALA A 28 -9.87 -7.77 -2.93
CA ALA A 28 -9.21 -7.47 -4.20
C ALA A 28 -8.93 -5.97 -4.38
N ALA A 29 -9.85 -5.11 -3.96
CA ALA A 29 -9.66 -3.66 -4.01
C ALA A 29 -8.58 -3.19 -3.03
N PHE A 30 -8.52 -3.80 -1.85
CA PHE A 30 -7.54 -3.49 -0.82
C PHE A 30 -6.13 -3.95 -1.23
N ASP A 31 -6.00 -5.16 -1.75
CA ASP A 31 -4.72 -5.68 -2.24
C ASP A 31 -4.17 -4.83 -3.39
N TYR A 32 -5.04 -4.42 -4.32
CA TYR A 32 -4.65 -3.51 -5.39
C TYR A 32 -4.24 -2.13 -4.84
N LEU A 33 -5.09 -1.47 -4.05
CA LEU A 33 -4.87 -0.08 -3.69
C LEU A 33 -3.79 0.08 -2.61
N VAL A 34 -3.82 -0.77 -1.59
CA VAL A 34 -2.90 -0.72 -0.44
C VAL A 34 -1.69 -1.61 -0.67
N GLY A 35 -1.92 -2.88 -1.01
CA GLY A 35 -0.86 -3.87 -1.18
C GLY A 35 0.10 -3.55 -2.34
N GLU A 36 -0.40 -2.94 -3.41
CA GLU A 36 0.41 -2.59 -4.58
C GLU A 36 0.63 -1.07 -4.73
N LYS A 37 -0.45 -0.29 -4.88
CA LYS A 37 -0.32 1.13 -5.27
C LYS A 37 0.22 2.01 -4.15
N LEU A 38 -0.32 1.92 -2.94
CA LEU A 38 0.13 2.74 -1.81
C LEU A 38 1.56 2.39 -1.37
N MET A 39 1.92 1.11 -1.41
CA MET A 39 3.30 0.64 -1.21
C MET A 39 4.26 1.29 -2.21
N SER A 40 3.97 1.16 -3.51
CA SER A 40 4.78 1.77 -4.58
C SER A 40 4.86 3.31 -4.48
N PHE A 41 3.74 3.95 -4.13
CA PHE A 41 3.67 5.41 -3.95
C PHE A 41 4.52 5.87 -2.76
N THR A 42 4.51 5.13 -1.65
CA THR A 42 5.31 5.44 -0.45
C THR A 42 6.80 5.27 -0.73
N SER A 43 7.18 4.23 -1.48
CA SER A 43 8.56 4.05 -1.96
C SER A 43 9.00 5.23 -2.82
N THR A 44 8.17 5.65 -3.78
CA THR A 44 8.45 6.78 -4.68
C THR A 44 8.53 8.11 -3.92
N ALA A 45 7.70 8.30 -2.89
CA ALA A 45 7.69 9.48 -2.04
C ALA A 45 9.01 9.70 -1.28
N SER A 46 9.78 8.63 -1.01
CA SER A 46 11.10 8.77 -0.38
C SER A 46 12.13 9.48 -1.27
N ARG A 47 11.98 9.36 -2.60
CA ARG A 47 12.91 9.92 -3.61
C ARG A 47 12.36 11.15 -4.32
N HIS A 48 11.04 11.36 -4.26
CA HIS A 48 10.35 12.42 -4.99
C HIS A 48 9.45 13.25 -4.05
N PRO A 49 9.83 14.49 -3.71
CA PRO A 49 9.09 15.33 -2.76
C PRO A 49 7.66 15.66 -3.24
N ASP A 50 7.42 15.66 -4.56
CA ASP A 50 6.08 15.82 -5.13
C ASP A 50 5.11 14.72 -4.67
N PHE A 51 5.59 13.48 -4.57
CA PHE A 51 4.79 12.36 -4.08
C PHE A 51 4.61 12.44 -2.57
N ALA A 52 5.65 12.84 -1.83
CA ALA A 52 5.54 13.02 -0.38
C ALA A 52 4.45 14.04 0.01
N ARG A 53 4.25 15.10 -0.78
CA ARG A 53 3.17 16.10 -0.57
C ARG A 53 1.77 15.57 -0.83
N GLU A 54 1.64 14.60 -1.73
CA GLU A 54 0.34 14.00 -2.09
C GLU A 54 0.01 12.77 -1.24
N LEU A 55 1.01 12.16 -0.58
CA LEU A 55 0.84 10.96 0.25
C LEU A 55 -0.25 11.11 1.34
N PRO A 56 -0.32 12.21 2.13
CA PRO A 56 -1.39 12.36 3.11
C PRO A 56 -2.79 12.41 2.49
N ARG A 57 -2.93 12.96 1.27
CA ARG A 57 -4.21 13.01 0.55
C ARG A 57 -4.61 11.63 0.04
N PHE A 58 -3.65 10.89 -0.52
CA PHE A 58 -3.90 9.53 -0.95
C PHE A 58 -4.35 8.65 0.22
N VAL A 59 -3.63 8.70 1.36
CA VAL A 59 -4.01 7.96 2.57
C VAL A 59 -5.40 8.37 3.08
N SER A 60 -5.75 9.66 3.02
CA SER A 60 -7.09 10.12 3.40
C SER A 60 -8.19 9.52 2.53
N GLU A 61 -7.98 9.43 1.21
CA GLU A 61 -8.96 8.80 0.31
C GLU A 61 -9.05 7.29 0.50
N VAL A 62 -7.93 6.60 0.78
CA VAL A 62 -7.96 5.17 1.16
C VAL A 62 -8.81 4.97 2.42
N ARG A 63 -8.62 5.82 3.45
CA ARG A 63 -9.42 5.78 4.69
C ARG A 63 -10.89 6.18 4.49
N ARG A 64 -11.22 6.87 3.39
CA ARG A 64 -12.61 7.15 3.00
C ARG A 64 -13.26 5.95 2.29
N MET A 65 -12.47 5.17 1.55
CA MET A 65 -12.94 4.02 0.77
C MET A 65 -13.13 2.73 1.60
N PHE A 66 -12.37 2.58 2.68
CA PHE A 66 -12.39 1.42 3.57
C PHE A 66 -12.65 1.86 5.00
N ALA A 67 -13.55 1.17 5.69
CA ALA A 67 -13.81 1.43 7.10
C ALA A 67 -12.59 1.05 7.96
N PRO A 68 -12.34 1.71 9.11
CA PRO A 68 -11.16 1.45 9.94
C PRO A 68 -11.00 -0.03 10.36
N ASP A 69 -12.12 -0.70 10.61
CA ASP A 69 -12.23 -2.13 10.90
C ASP A 69 -11.86 -3.01 9.70
N GLU A 70 -12.31 -2.65 8.49
CA GLU A 70 -11.92 -3.30 7.24
C GLU A 70 -10.41 -3.17 6.98
N ILE A 71 -9.86 -1.97 7.20
CA ILE A 71 -8.43 -1.68 7.07
C ILE A 71 -7.62 -2.57 8.04
N GLY A 72 -8.02 -2.63 9.31
CA GLY A 72 -7.34 -3.44 10.31
C GLY A 72 -7.34 -4.93 9.97
N ALA A 73 -8.49 -5.47 9.55
CA ALA A 73 -8.62 -6.87 9.16
C ALA A 73 -7.76 -7.23 7.93
N GLN A 74 -7.75 -6.37 6.91
CA GLN A 74 -6.97 -6.61 5.69
C GLN A 74 -5.46 -6.45 5.92
N LEU A 75 -5.03 -5.47 6.72
CA LEU A 75 -3.62 -5.36 7.10
C LEU A 75 -3.13 -6.61 7.84
N ALA A 76 -3.94 -7.15 8.76
CA ALA A 76 -3.61 -8.39 9.45
C ALA A 76 -3.61 -9.63 8.53
N GLN A 77 -4.38 -9.60 7.43
CA GLN A 77 -4.34 -10.64 6.40
C GLN A 77 -3.04 -10.54 5.58
N ILE A 78 -2.65 -9.34 5.15
CA ILE A 78 -1.40 -9.12 4.41
C ILE A 78 -0.19 -9.52 5.26
N GLU A 79 -0.16 -9.16 6.54
CA GLU A 79 0.92 -9.57 7.46
C GLU A 79 1.05 -11.09 7.56
N ARG A 80 -0.08 -11.81 7.65
CA ARG A 80 -0.08 -13.27 7.68
C ARG A 80 0.42 -13.86 6.37
N SER A 81 -0.06 -13.37 5.23
CA SER A 81 0.37 -13.87 3.92
C SER A 81 1.85 -13.58 3.62
N GLN A 82 2.40 -12.44 4.07
CA GLN A 82 3.83 -12.16 3.96
C GLN A 82 4.66 -13.09 4.86
N ASN A 83 4.17 -13.39 6.06
CA ASN A 83 4.82 -14.34 6.96
C ASN A 83 4.79 -15.77 6.39
N GLU A 84 3.67 -16.19 5.78
CA GLU A 84 3.51 -17.51 5.14
C GLU A 84 4.39 -17.65 3.88
N ARG A 85 4.46 -16.62 3.02
CA ARG A 85 5.39 -16.61 1.87
C ARG A 85 6.85 -16.69 2.29
N ASN A 86 7.22 -16.13 3.45
CA ASN A 86 8.58 -16.24 3.97
C ASN A 86 8.95 -17.68 4.38
N VAL A 87 7.96 -18.50 4.72
CA VAL A 87 8.13 -19.90 5.14
C VAL A 87 8.22 -20.85 3.94
N ASP A 88 7.59 -20.52 2.82
CA ASP A 88 7.53 -21.35 1.61
C ASP A 88 8.75 -21.20 0.67
N VAL A 89 9.59 -20.18 0.87
CA VAL A 89 10.79 -19.90 0.03
C VAL A 89 11.96 -20.85 0.31
N LEU A 90 11.79 -21.88 1.17
CA LEU A 90 12.82 -22.89 1.40
C LEU A 90 12.80 -24.05 0.40
N GLU A 91 11.76 -24.20 -0.41
CA GLU A 91 11.67 -25.25 -1.44
C GLU A 91 11.01 -24.68 -2.69
N GLU A 92 11.76 -24.05 -3.60
CA GLU A 92 11.66 -24.20 -5.07
C GLU A 92 12.54 -23.17 -5.81
N ASP A 93 13.49 -23.73 -6.56
CA ASP A 93 14.67 -23.13 -7.20
C ASP A 93 14.36 -22.46 -8.56
N ASP A 94 13.55 -21.38 -8.62
CA ASP A 94 13.46 -20.58 -9.89
C ASP A 94 12.89 -19.14 -9.77
N LEU A 95 12.67 -18.62 -8.57
CA LEU A 95 12.41 -17.19 -8.38
C LEU A 95 13.66 -16.59 -7.78
N LEU A 96 14.31 -15.66 -8.49
CA LEU A 96 15.47 -14.92 -8.01
C LEU A 96 15.27 -14.61 -6.51
N PRO A 97 16.14 -15.08 -5.60
CA PRO A 97 15.96 -14.81 -4.19
C PRO A 97 15.90 -13.29 -4.07
N GLU A 98 14.73 -12.77 -3.69
CA GLU A 98 14.61 -11.38 -3.31
C GLU A 98 15.66 -11.20 -2.23
N SER A 99 16.70 -10.41 -2.52
CA SER A 99 17.81 -10.25 -1.60
C SER A 99 17.22 -9.94 -0.22
N PRO A 100 17.76 -10.49 0.88
CA PRO A 100 17.23 -10.21 2.20
C PRO A 100 17.11 -8.70 2.49
N ALA A 101 17.90 -7.87 1.80
CA ALA A 101 17.75 -6.41 1.80
C ALA A 101 16.46 -5.89 1.12
N ALA A 102 16.04 -6.46 -0.01
CA ALA A 102 14.80 -6.10 -0.70
C ALA A 102 13.57 -6.53 0.10
N VAL A 103 13.62 -7.72 0.72
CA VAL A 103 12.56 -8.20 1.63
C VAL A 103 12.44 -7.28 2.84
N ALA A 104 13.57 -6.89 3.44
CA ALA A 104 13.58 -5.96 4.56
C ALA A 104 13.04 -4.57 4.18
N GLU A 105 13.34 -4.07 2.98
CA GLU A 105 12.79 -2.80 2.47
C GLU A 105 11.26 -2.88 2.30
N CYS A 106 10.75 -4.00 1.78
CA CYS A 106 9.31 -4.25 1.65
C CYS A 106 8.62 -4.24 3.02
N VAL A 107 9.18 -4.94 4.01
CA VAL A 107 8.64 -4.95 5.38
C VAL A 107 8.65 -3.55 6.01
N GLN A 108 9.73 -2.78 5.84
CA GLN A 108 9.82 -1.40 6.34
C GLN A 108 8.79 -0.48 5.66
N GLN A 109 8.60 -0.61 4.35
CA GLN A 109 7.58 0.14 3.62
C GLN A 109 6.18 -0.23 4.10
N PHE A 110 5.91 -1.51 4.33
CA PHE A 110 4.63 -1.98 4.83
C PHE A 110 4.33 -1.45 6.24
N MET A 111 5.32 -1.46 7.15
CA MET A 111 5.18 -0.85 8.47
C MET A 111 4.82 0.64 8.37
N ARG A 112 5.48 1.37 7.48
CA ARG A 112 5.18 2.79 7.26
C ARG A 112 3.77 3.02 6.73
N VAL A 113 3.30 2.18 5.80
CA VAL A 113 1.93 2.24 5.27
C VAL A 113 0.92 1.89 6.36
N LYS A 114 1.17 0.85 7.16
CA LYS A 114 0.35 0.46 8.29
C LYS A 114 0.22 1.59 9.31
N GLU A 115 1.32 2.25 9.68
CA GLU A 115 1.29 3.42 10.56
C GLU A 115 0.44 4.55 9.97
N LEU A 116 0.62 4.89 8.68
CA LEU A 116 -0.15 5.95 8.03
C LEU A 116 -1.66 5.66 8.01
N LEU A 117 -2.05 4.41 7.78
CA LEU A 117 -3.45 4.00 7.71
C LEU A 117 -4.12 3.91 9.10
N THR A 118 -3.34 3.57 10.13
CA THR A 118 -3.83 3.37 11.50
C THR A 118 -3.65 4.59 12.41
N ALA A 119 -2.88 5.60 11.99
CA ALA A 119 -2.65 6.80 12.77
C ALA A 119 -3.97 7.53 13.08
N PRO A 120 -4.24 7.90 14.35
CA PRO A 120 -5.47 8.58 14.75
C PRO A 120 -5.59 10.00 14.19
N MET A 121 -4.47 10.65 13.84
CA MET A 121 -4.44 11.92 13.12
C MET A 121 -3.36 11.86 12.04
N LEU A 122 -3.78 11.93 10.77
CA LEU A 122 -2.88 12.35 9.70
C LEU A 122 -2.60 13.82 9.97
N GLY A 123 -1.41 14.17 10.43
CA GLY A 123 -1.04 15.55 10.73
C GLY A 123 -1.18 16.44 9.50
N THR A 124 -2.37 16.98 9.29
CA THR A 124 -2.67 18.06 8.36
C THR A 124 -2.90 19.30 9.21
N SER A 125 -1.81 19.98 9.54
CA SER A 125 -1.83 21.38 9.97
C SER A 125 -0.81 22.15 9.17
#